data_AF-A0A3C0B1T4-F1
#
_entry.id   AF-A0A3C0B1T4-F1
#
_cell.length_a   1.000
_cell.length_b   1.000
_cell.length_c   1.000
_cell.angle_alpha   90.00
_cell.angle_beta   90.00
_cell.angle_gamma   90.00
#
_symmetry.space_group_name_H-M   'P 1'
#
loop_
_entity.id
_entity.type
_entity.pdbx_description
1 polymer ?
#
loop_
_entity_poly.entity_id
_entity_poly.type
_entity_poly.pdbx_seq_one_letter_code
_entity_poly.pdbx_strand_id
1 'polypeptide(L)'
;MNDAHFHLVVNHLPIIFPLVGVIILVTGLFSKSEAVKRTAFMIFIFGGIAAIVAMSSGEGAEEVVENISGVSENLIKNHEETAETFALLSYVLGGLSVFGLWASFNKKTFSNVICIIVLIFALVVLFFAKQTGTTGGEIRHTEIRNGNNTTKDNKTEKEEND
;
A
#
# COMPACT_ATOMS: atom_id res chain seq x y z
N MET A 1 -18.23 13.50 -9.77
CA MET A 1 -17.50 12.59 -8.84
C MET A 1 -16.92 13.48 -7.76
N ASN A 2 -17.14 13.19 -6.48
CA ASN A 2 -16.49 13.94 -5.40
C ASN A 2 -15.12 13.30 -5.06
N ASP A 3 -14.34 13.96 -4.22
CA ASP A 3 -12.96 13.57 -3.95
C ASP A 3 -12.86 12.23 -3.21
N ALA A 4 -13.79 11.95 -2.29
CA ALA A 4 -13.90 10.63 -1.65
C ALA A 4 -14.10 9.49 -2.67
N HIS A 5 -14.98 9.67 -3.66
CA HIS A 5 -15.16 8.65 -4.70
C HIS A 5 -13.93 8.52 -5.60
N PHE A 6 -13.22 9.61 -5.91
CA PHE A 6 -11.98 9.54 -6.68
C PHE A 6 -10.87 8.83 -5.91
N HIS A 7 -10.68 9.15 -4.64
CA HIS A 7 -9.72 8.50 -3.76
C HIS A 7 -9.95 6.99 -3.71
N LEU A 8 -11.18 6.52 -3.51
CA LEU A 8 -11.51 5.09 -3.47
C LEU A 8 -11.19 4.35 -4.79
N VAL A 9 -11.24 5.04 -5.93
CA VAL A 9 -10.88 4.45 -7.23
C VAL A 9 -9.37 4.26 -7.35
N VAL A 10 -8.56 5.18 -6.80
CA VAL A 10 -7.11 5.21 -7.02
C VAL A 10 -6.29 4.64 -5.87
N ASN A 11 -6.82 4.61 -4.64
CA ASN A 11 -6.07 4.29 -3.41
C ASN A 11 -5.58 2.83 -3.31
N HIS A 12 -6.12 1.92 -4.13
CA HIS A 12 -5.63 0.54 -4.20
C HIS A 12 -4.43 0.38 -5.14
N LEU A 13 -4.25 1.29 -6.11
CA LEU A 13 -3.16 1.20 -7.09
C LEU A 13 -1.77 1.20 -6.45
N PRO A 14 -1.48 2.08 -5.46
CA PRO A 14 -0.20 2.08 -4.76
C PRO A 14 0.11 0.77 -4.03
N ILE A 15 -0.91 -0.02 -3.65
CA ILE A 15 -0.75 -1.32 -2.96
C ILE A 15 -0.51 -2.43 -3.99
N ILE A 16 -1.29 -2.43 -5.07
CA ILE A 16 -1.27 -3.47 -6.10
C ILE A 16 0.04 -3.42 -6.90
N PHE A 17 0.53 -2.24 -7.28
CA PHE A 17 1.73 -2.13 -8.10
C PHE A 17 2.98 -2.71 -7.42
N PRO A 18 3.34 -2.40 -6.16
CA PRO A 18 4.43 -3.06 -5.47
C PRO A 18 4.27 -4.57 -5.36
N LEU A 19 3.04 -5.08 -5.15
CA LEU A 19 2.80 -6.52 -5.04
C LEU A 19 3.10 -7.22 -6.37
N VAL A 20 2.55 -6.70 -7.46
CA VAL A 20 2.80 -7.20 -8.82
C VAL A 20 4.28 -7.03 -9.20
N GLY A 21 4.88 -5.89 -8.85
CA GLY A 21 6.29 -5.60 -9.09
C GLY A 21 7.23 -6.61 -8.42
N VAL A 22 6.94 -6.99 -7.17
CA VAL A 22 7.72 -8.02 -6.45
C VAL A 22 7.62 -9.37 -7.16
N ILE A 23 6.40 -9.79 -7.55
CA ILE A 23 6.20 -11.06 -8.28
C ILE A 23 7.01 -11.05 -9.58
N ILE A 24 6.90 -9.99 -10.39
CA ILE A 24 7.63 -9.85 -11.65
C ILE A 24 9.16 -9.81 -11.40
N LEU A 25 9.63 -9.09 -10.37
CA LEU A 25 11.07 -8.97 -10.09
C LEU A 25 11.66 -10.33 -9.70
N VAL A 26 10.94 -11.08 -8.85
CA VAL A 26 11.29 -12.45 -8.46
C VAL A 26 11.32 -13.37 -9.69
N THR A 27 10.31 -13.31 -10.56
CA THR A 27 10.32 -14.05 -11.83
C THR A 27 11.51 -13.65 -12.70
N GLY A 28 11.87 -12.37 -12.78
CA GLY A 28 13.02 -11.87 -13.52
C GLY A 28 14.37 -12.36 -12.98
N LEU A 29 14.47 -12.52 -11.65
CA LEU A 29 15.64 -13.11 -10.99
C LEU A 29 15.78 -14.61 -11.30
N PHE A 30 14.69 -15.39 -11.16
CA PHE A 30 14.70 -16.83 -11.46
C PHE A 30 14.93 -17.13 -12.94
N SER A 31 14.25 -16.40 -13.83
CA SER A 31 14.41 -16.55 -15.28
C SER A 31 15.69 -15.93 -15.82
N LYS A 32 16.42 -15.17 -14.99
CA LYS A 32 17.60 -14.38 -15.38
C LYS A 32 17.33 -13.40 -16.53
N SER A 33 16.08 -12.95 -16.70
CA SER A 33 15.67 -12.06 -17.77
C SER A 33 15.75 -10.59 -17.36
N GLU A 34 16.68 -9.85 -17.97
CA GLU A 34 16.81 -8.40 -17.75
C GLU A 34 15.54 -7.64 -18.18
N ALA A 35 14.86 -8.10 -19.25
CA ALA A 35 13.61 -7.48 -19.69
C ALA A 35 12.51 -7.58 -18.60
N VAL A 36 12.40 -8.73 -17.95
CA VAL A 36 11.42 -8.95 -16.87
C VAL A 36 11.78 -8.12 -15.64
N LYS A 37 13.05 -8.05 -15.24
CA LYS A 37 13.49 -7.17 -14.13
C LYS A 37 13.19 -5.69 -14.40
N ARG A 38 13.44 -5.22 -15.62
CA ARG A 38 13.13 -3.84 -16.03
C ARG A 38 11.64 -3.57 -15.99
N THR A 39 10.81 -4.54 -16.37
CA THR A 39 9.36 -4.44 -16.28
C THR A 39 8.92 -4.25 -14.82
N ALA A 40 9.49 -5.00 -13.88
CA ALA A 40 9.23 -4.78 -12.46
C ALA A 40 9.62 -3.39 -11.98
N PHE A 41 10.80 -2.88 -12.39
CA PHE A 41 11.19 -1.50 -12.07
C PHE A 41 10.19 -0.47 -12.60
N MET A 42 9.70 -0.63 -13.84
CA MET A 42 8.65 0.24 -14.39
C MET A 42 7.36 0.18 -13.55
N ILE A 43 6.95 -1.02 -13.12
CA ILE A 43 5.77 -1.17 -12.26
C ILE A 43 5.96 -0.47 -10.90
N PHE A 44 7.14 -0.56 -10.28
CA PHE A 44 7.41 0.17 -9.03
C PHE A 44 7.39 1.69 -9.22
N ILE A 45 7.87 2.19 -10.37
CA ILE A 45 7.78 3.62 -10.71
C ILE A 45 6.31 4.05 -10.80
N PHE A 46 5.47 3.26 -11.48
CA PHE A 46 4.02 3.52 -11.51
C PHE A 46 3.38 3.43 -10.12
N GLY A 47 3.85 2.53 -9.25
CA GLY A 47 3.50 2.49 -7.83
C GLY A 47 3.75 3.81 -7.11
N GLY A 48 4.95 4.37 -7.28
CA GLY A 48 5.31 5.67 -6.71
C GLY A 48 4.43 6.81 -7.24
N ILE A 49 4.16 6.84 -8.56
CA ILE A 49 3.26 7.85 -9.16
C ILE A 49 1.83 7.69 -8.64
N ALA A 50 1.33 6.45 -8.55
CA ALA A 50 0.00 6.18 -8.01
C ALA A 50 -0.11 6.65 -6.56
N ALA A 51 0.94 6.51 -5.74
CA ALA A 51 0.96 7.00 -4.37
C ALA A 51 0.79 8.52 -4.30
N ILE A 52 1.39 9.28 -5.24
CA ILE A 52 1.19 10.74 -5.34
C ILE A 52 -0.29 11.05 -5.58
N VAL A 53 -0.91 10.35 -6.53
CA VAL A 53 -2.33 10.55 -6.87
C VAL A 53 -3.26 10.16 -5.70
N ALA A 54 -2.94 9.08 -4.99
CA ALA A 54 -3.69 8.64 -3.82
C ALA A 54 -3.60 9.62 -2.66
N MET A 55 -2.40 10.14 -2.35
CA MET A 55 -2.21 11.16 -1.30
C MET A 55 -2.94 12.45 -1.66
N SER A 56 -2.78 12.94 -2.90
CA SER A 56 -3.44 14.18 -3.34
C SER A 56 -4.97 14.09 -3.33
N SER A 57 -5.54 12.89 -3.52
CA SER A 57 -6.99 12.69 -3.43
C SER A 57 -7.47 12.37 -2.02
N GLY A 58 -6.57 11.94 -1.13
CA GLY A 58 -6.88 11.58 0.26
C GLY A 58 -7.29 12.79 1.10
N GLU A 59 -6.64 13.93 0.92
CA GLU A 59 -6.94 15.16 1.67
C GLU A 59 -8.37 15.67 1.39
N GLY A 60 -8.78 15.71 0.11
CA GLY A 60 -10.18 16.02 -0.24
C GLY A 60 -11.16 14.91 0.17
N ALA A 61 -10.72 13.66 0.25
CA ALA A 61 -11.57 12.58 0.77
C ALA A 61 -11.83 12.74 2.27
N GLU A 62 -10.82 13.15 3.04
CA GLU A 62 -10.93 13.44 4.48
C GLU A 62 -11.96 14.53 4.78
N GLU A 63 -11.87 15.69 4.11
CA GLU A 63 -12.83 16.80 4.30
C GLU A 63 -14.28 16.35 4.04
N VAL A 64 -14.48 15.46 3.08
CA VAL A 64 -15.81 14.90 2.77
C VAL A 64 -16.30 13.94 3.87
N VAL A 65 -15.42 13.19 4.53
CA VAL A 65 -15.81 12.13 5.48
C VAL A 65 -15.73 12.53 6.95
N GLU A 66 -14.95 13.54 7.31
CA GLU A 66 -14.74 13.97 8.70
C GLU A 66 -16.05 14.35 9.40
N ASN A 67 -16.99 14.95 8.65
CA ASN A 67 -18.26 15.43 9.17
C ASN A 67 -19.39 14.38 9.14
N ILE A 68 -19.11 13.15 8.69
CA ILE A 68 -20.13 12.10 8.58
C ILE A 68 -20.30 11.37 9.91
N SER A 69 -21.54 11.36 10.43
CA SER A 69 -21.88 10.61 11.65
C SER A 69 -21.44 9.14 11.57
N GLY A 70 -20.73 8.68 12.61
CA GLY A 70 -20.23 7.31 12.73
C GLY A 70 -18.84 7.07 12.11
N VAL A 71 -18.23 8.08 11.48
CA VAL A 71 -16.81 8.09 11.14
C VAL A 71 -16.02 8.66 12.31
N SER A 72 -14.88 8.05 12.64
CA SER A 72 -14.02 8.51 13.73
C SER A 72 -12.83 9.27 13.14
N GLU A 73 -12.67 10.53 13.52
CA GLU A 73 -11.50 11.35 13.17
C GLU A 73 -10.18 10.65 13.54
N ASN A 74 -10.12 9.98 14.69
CA ASN A 74 -8.93 9.24 15.11
C ASN A 74 -8.58 8.09 14.15
N LEU A 75 -9.57 7.45 13.53
CA LEU A 75 -9.34 6.40 12.53
C LEU A 75 -8.87 6.98 11.19
N ILE A 76 -9.42 8.14 10.79
CA ILE A 76 -8.95 8.88 9.61
C ILE A 76 -7.49 9.27 9.79
N LYS A 77 -7.16 9.92 10.92
CA LYS A 77 -5.79 10.34 11.24
C LYS A 77 -4.80 9.17 11.29
N ASN A 78 -5.18 8.05 11.91
CA ASN A 78 -4.34 6.86 11.93
C ASN A 78 -4.11 6.29 10.51
N HIS A 79 -5.12 6.35 9.64
CA HIS A 79 -4.95 5.98 8.24
C HIS A 79 -3.98 6.94 7.53
N GLU A 80 -4.17 8.24 7.69
CA GLU A 80 -3.31 9.28 7.12
C GLU A 80 -1.84 9.10 7.53
N GLU A 81 -1.54 8.98 8.82
CA GLU A 81 -0.16 8.79 9.32
C GLU A 81 0.51 7.52 8.72
N THR A 82 -0.26 6.43 8.58
CA THR A 82 0.25 5.22 7.91
C THR A 82 0.43 5.42 6.41
N ALA A 83 -0.49 6.16 5.76
CA ALA A 83 -0.45 6.46 4.34
C ALA A 83 0.73 7.37 3.99
N GLU A 84 1.05 8.37 4.80
CA GLU A 84 2.23 9.23 4.62
C GLU A 84 3.53 8.42 4.63
N THR A 85 3.68 7.54 5.64
CA THR A 85 4.85 6.66 5.76
C THR A 85 4.94 5.73 4.54
N PHE A 86 3.84 5.12 4.16
CA PHE A 86 3.76 4.23 3.00
C PHE A 86 4.05 4.96 1.68
N ALA A 87 3.53 6.17 1.51
CA ALA A 87 3.75 7.00 0.33
C ALA A 87 5.23 7.39 0.21
N LEU A 88 5.85 7.85 1.30
CA LEU A 88 7.27 8.18 1.33
C LEU A 88 8.13 6.99 0.91
N LEU A 89 7.86 5.81 1.47
CA LEU A 89 8.56 4.58 1.11
C LEU A 89 8.31 4.19 -0.36
N SER A 90 7.08 4.38 -0.86
CA SER A 90 6.75 4.14 -2.27
C SER A 90 7.49 5.08 -3.22
N TYR A 91 7.68 6.33 -2.84
CA TYR A 91 8.49 7.30 -3.61
C TYR A 91 9.96 6.89 -3.66
N VAL A 92 10.53 6.48 -2.52
CA VAL A 92 11.90 5.97 -2.46
C VAL A 92 12.05 4.71 -3.32
N LEU A 93 11.10 3.78 -3.24
CA LEU A 93 11.10 2.56 -4.07
C LEU A 93 11.03 2.91 -5.57
N GLY A 94 10.18 3.86 -5.95
CA GLY A 94 10.10 4.38 -7.32
C GLY A 94 11.43 4.98 -7.77
N GLY A 95 12.05 5.84 -6.96
CA GLY A 95 13.36 6.44 -7.23
C GLY A 95 14.49 5.41 -7.36
N LEU A 96 14.56 4.44 -6.45
CA LEU A 96 15.49 3.30 -6.55
C LEU A 96 15.25 2.49 -7.83
N SER A 97 14.00 2.35 -8.24
CA SER A 97 13.63 1.63 -9.46
C SER A 97 14.00 2.40 -10.73
N VAL A 98 13.90 3.74 -10.75
CA VAL A 98 14.46 4.57 -11.84
C VAL A 98 15.97 4.34 -11.95
N PHE A 99 16.67 4.37 -10.81
CA PHE A 99 18.11 4.14 -10.77
C PHE A 99 18.49 2.72 -11.22
N GLY A 100 17.75 1.70 -10.78
CA GLY A 100 17.92 0.31 -11.21
C GLY A 100 17.63 0.11 -12.70
N LEU A 101 16.61 0.77 -13.23
CA LEU A 101 16.27 0.74 -14.64
C LEU A 101 17.40 1.33 -15.50
N TRP A 102 17.90 2.51 -15.10
CA TRP A 102 19.07 3.13 -15.73
C TRP A 102 20.30 2.23 -15.67
N ALA A 103 20.62 1.66 -14.50
CA ALA A 103 21.78 0.77 -14.33
C ALA A 103 21.69 -0.48 -15.20
N SER A 104 20.49 -1.08 -15.33
CA SER A 104 20.25 -2.25 -16.16
C SER A 104 20.37 -1.94 -17.66
N PHE A 105 19.82 -0.81 -18.14
CA PHE A 105 19.98 -0.39 -19.54
C PHE A 105 21.43 -0.11 -19.90
N ASN A 106 22.19 0.52 -18.99
CA ASN A 106 23.60 0.83 -19.17
C ASN A 106 24.53 -0.35 -18.84
N LYS A 107 23.98 -1.55 -18.59
CA LYS A 107 24.73 -2.79 -18.31
C LYS A 107 25.79 -2.63 -17.21
N LYS A 108 25.48 -1.86 -16.16
CA LYS A 108 26.39 -1.64 -15.04
C LYS A 108 26.59 -2.95 -14.26
N THR A 109 27.83 -3.21 -13.84
CA THR A 109 28.20 -4.43 -13.08
C THR A 109 27.43 -4.57 -11.76
N PHE A 110 27.06 -3.45 -11.14
CA PHE A 110 26.29 -3.42 -9.89
C PHE A 110 24.77 -3.51 -10.09
N SER A 111 24.25 -3.63 -11.32
CA SER A 111 22.80 -3.69 -11.60
C SER A 111 22.11 -4.85 -10.86
N ASN A 112 22.78 -5.99 -10.71
CA ASN A 112 22.23 -7.12 -9.96
C ASN A 112 22.13 -6.83 -8.46
N VAL A 113 23.08 -6.09 -7.89
CA VAL A 113 23.04 -5.69 -6.47
C VAL A 113 21.87 -4.75 -6.24
N ILE A 114 21.66 -3.76 -7.12
CA ILE A 114 20.48 -2.87 -7.04
C ILE A 114 19.19 -3.68 -7.12
N CYS A 115 19.10 -4.67 -8.00
CA CYS A 115 17.93 -5.52 -8.12
C CYS A 115 17.55 -6.19 -6.79
N ILE A 116 18.54 -6.69 -6.03
CA ILE A 116 18.31 -7.30 -4.71
C ILE A 116 17.92 -6.26 -3.67
N ILE A 117 18.57 -5.09 -3.67
CA ILE A 117 18.21 -3.98 -2.77
C ILE A 117 16.77 -3.53 -3.00
N VAL A 118 16.37 -3.33 -4.25
CA VAL A 118 15.00 -2.97 -4.64
C VAL A 118 14.01 -4.03 -4.18
N LEU A 119 14.33 -5.32 -4.35
CA LEU A 119 13.46 -6.41 -3.90
C LEU A 119 13.24 -6.37 -2.37
N ILE A 120 14.32 -6.27 -1.59
CA ILE A 120 14.24 -6.21 -0.13
C ILE A 120 13.43 -4.98 0.30
N PHE A 121 13.71 -3.82 -0.30
CA PHE A 121 13.00 -2.60 0.02
C PHE A 121 11.51 -2.67 -0.36
N ALA A 122 11.17 -3.30 -1.49
CA ALA A 122 9.78 -3.51 -1.90
C ALA A 122 8.99 -4.38 -0.91
N LEU A 123 9.63 -5.34 -0.24
CA LEU A 123 8.98 -6.12 0.83
C LEU A 123 8.66 -5.24 2.06
N VAL A 124 9.55 -4.30 2.40
CA VAL A 124 9.27 -3.29 3.45
C VAL A 124 8.09 -2.42 3.03
N VAL A 125 8.05 -1.95 1.78
CA VAL A 125 6.93 -1.18 1.24
C VAL A 125 5.61 -1.97 1.33
N LEU A 126 5.62 -3.27 1.00
CA LEU A 126 4.43 -4.13 1.12
C LEU A 126 3.93 -4.31 2.56
N PHE A 127 4.83 -4.33 3.53
CA PHE A 127 4.44 -4.35 4.95
C PHE A 127 3.63 -3.09 5.32
N PHE A 128 4.10 -1.91 4.92
CA PHE A 128 3.39 -0.65 5.14
C PHE A 128 2.14 -0.49 4.27
N ALA A 129 2.13 -1.10 3.07
CA ALA A 129 0.95 -1.17 2.22
C ALA A 129 -0.19 -1.93 2.92
N LYS A 130 0.14 -3.06 3.56
CA LYS A 130 -0.80 -3.82 4.40
C LYS A 130 -1.31 -2.95 5.56
N GLN A 131 -0.42 -2.28 6.29
CA GLN A 131 -0.79 -1.42 7.42
C GLN A 131 -1.79 -0.33 6.99
N THR A 132 -1.46 0.40 5.92
CA THR A 132 -2.30 1.47 5.35
C THR A 132 -3.64 0.95 4.86
N GLY A 133 -3.67 -0.21 4.21
CA GLY A 133 -4.92 -0.86 3.78
C GLY A 133 -5.79 -1.28 4.96
N THR A 134 -5.20 -1.80 6.04
CA THR A 134 -5.93 -2.15 7.26
C THR A 134 -6.55 -0.93 7.92
N THR A 135 -5.76 0.12 8.17
CA THR A 135 -6.25 1.35 8.82
C THR A 135 -7.30 2.06 7.97
N GLY A 136 -7.15 2.06 6.64
CA GLY A 136 -8.15 2.62 5.72
C GLY A 136 -9.48 1.85 5.75
N GLY A 137 -9.41 0.52 5.84
CA GLY A 137 -10.60 -0.32 6.03
C GLY A 137 -11.33 -0.01 7.33
N GLU A 138 -10.60 0.16 8.44
CA GLU A 138 -11.16 0.42 9.77
C GLU A 138 -12.03 1.68 9.82
N ILE A 139 -11.81 2.66 8.93
CA ILE A 139 -12.62 3.90 8.83
C ILE A 139 -14.12 3.56 8.67
N ARG A 140 -14.46 2.55 7.85
CA ARG A 140 -15.86 2.17 7.57
C ARG A 140 -16.25 0.74 7.94
N HIS A 141 -15.27 -0.14 8.12
CA HIS A 141 -15.50 -1.53 8.48
C HIS A 141 -15.32 -1.72 9.99
N THR A 142 -16.43 -1.73 10.73
CA THR A 142 -16.39 -1.92 12.18
C THR A 142 -15.98 -3.34 12.56
N GLU A 143 -16.27 -4.32 11.71
CA GLU A 143 -15.99 -5.73 11.89
C GLU A 143 -14.49 -6.07 11.99
N ILE A 144 -13.62 -5.21 11.45
CA ILE A 144 -12.17 -5.40 11.50
C ILE A 144 -11.49 -4.57 12.60
N ARG A 145 -12.24 -3.76 13.36
CA ARG A 145 -11.68 -2.97 14.47
C ARG A 145 -11.38 -3.86 15.68
N ASN A 146 -10.24 -3.61 16.32
CA ASN A 146 -9.88 -4.26 17.58
C ASN A 146 -10.93 -3.98 18.66
N GLY A 147 -11.62 -5.03 19.12
CA GLY A 147 -12.70 -4.96 20.12
C GLY A 147 -14.03 -5.59 19.70
N ASN A 148 -14.30 -5.75 18.40
CA ASN A 148 -15.52 -6.42 17.92
C ASN A 148 -15.44 -7.96 17.93
N ASN A 149 -14.23 -8.53 18.05
CA ASN A 149 -14.03 -9.97 18.22
C ASN A 149 -14.28 -10.46 19.65
N THR A 150 -14.38 -9.56 20.64
CA THR A 150 -14.51 -9.92 22.06
C THR A 150 -15.96 -10.01 22.56
N THR A 151 -16.95 -9.67 21.73
CA THR A 151 -18.37 -9.64 22.15
C THR A 151 -19.17 -10.88 21.72
N LYS A 152 -18.58 -11.81 20.97
CA LYS A 152 -19.27 -13.05 20.54
C LYS A 152 -19.14 -14.22 21.52
N ASP A 153 -18.16 -14.23 22.43
CA ASP A 153 -17.98 -15.36 23.37
C ASP A 153 -18.79 -15.25 24.68
N ASN A 154 -19.37 -14.08 25.00
CA ASN A 154 -20.08 -13.87 26.27
C ASN A 154 -21.63 -13.88 26.18
N LYS A 155 -22.22 -14.28 25.03
CA LYS A 155 -23.69 -14.35 24.89
C LYS A 155 -24.29 -15.75 24.96
N THR A 156 -23.48 -16.81 24.98
CA THR A 156 -24.00 -18.19 24.98
C THR A 156 -24.18 -18.79 26.39
N GLU A 157 -23.67 -18.16 27.46
CA GLU A 157 -23.77 -18.70 28.83
C GLU A 157 -24.98 -18.20 29.64
N LYS A 158 -25.88 -17.38 29.09
CA LYS A 158 -26.98 -16.76 29.86
C LYS A 158 -28.39 -17.23 29.53
N GLU A 159 -28.58 -18.19 28.63
CA GLU A 159 -29.92 -18.67 28.23
C GLU A 159 -30.26 -20.10 28.70
N GLU A 160 -29.42 -20.76 29.50
CA GLU A 160 -29.66 -22.16 29.93
C GLU A 160 -30.05 -22.34 31.41
N ASN A 161 -30.41 -21.25 32.11
CA ASN A 161 -30.93 -21.32 33.47
C ASN A 161 -32.23 -20.52 33.60
N ASP A 162 -33.33 -21.06 33.07
CA ASP A 162 -34.71 -20.79 33.51
C ASP A 162 -35.55 -22.08 33.42
#